data_AF-A0A0H3AF97-F1
#
_entry.id   AF-A0A0H3AF97-F1
#
_cell.length_a   1.000
_cell.length_b   1.000
_cell.length_c   1.000
_cell.angle_alpha   90.00
_cell.angle_beta   90.00
_cell.angle_gamma   90.00
#
_symmetry.space_group_name_H-M   'P 1'
#
loop_
_entity.id
_entity.type
_entity.pdbx_description
1 polymer ?
#
loop_
_entity_poly.entity_id
_entity_poly.type
_entity_poly.pdbx_seq_one_letter_code
_entity_poly.pdbx_strand_id
1 'polypeptide(L)' 'MKYEIPPSLNLKELPLTTQYQLNRMLNGEIRPSAIRRNKANYKLKGDKDKVFENGLAVRLFNLIKEYNNVESVESEEV' A
#
# COMPACT_ATOMS: atom_id res chain seq x y z
N MET A 1 -14.57 0.69 4.56
CA MET A 1 -14.64 2.07 4.01
C MET A 1 -14.44 1.97 2.50
N LYS A 2 -15.17 2.75 1.70
CA LYS A 2 -14.96 2.79 0.25
C LYS A 2 -14.09 4.01 -0.03
N TYR A 3 -12.85 3.79 -0.47
CA TYR A 3 -11.95 4.86 -0.88
C TYR A 3 -12.29 5.31 -2.30
N GLU A 4 -12.34 6.62 -2.53
CA GLU A 4 -12.38 7.21 -3.85
C GLU A 4 -10.97 7.26 -4.42
N ILE A 5 -10.80 6.73 -5.64
CA ILE A 5 -9.51 6.71 -6.32
C ILE A 5 -9.37 8.01 -7.12
N PRO A 6 -8.25 8.75 -6.99
CA PRO A 6 -8.02 9.94 -7.80
C PRO A 6 -8.14 9.61 -9.30
N PRO A 7 -8.84 10.44 -10.09
CA PRO A 7 -9.10 10.15 -11.51
C PRO A 7 -7.83 10.08 -12.36
N SER A 8 -6.73 10.70 -11.90
CA SER A 8 -5.42 10.64 -12.54
C SER A 8 -4.62 9.37 -12.23
N LEU A 9 -5.05 8.56 -11.26
CA LEU A 9 -4.34 7.34 -10.86
C LEU A 9 -4.85 6.12 -11.64
N ASN A 10 -4.08 5.68 -12.64
CA ASN A 10 -4.38 4.44 -13.34
C ASN A 10 -3.78 3.23 -12.62
N LEU A 11 -4.62 2.48 -11.89
CA LEU A 11 -4.17 1.29 -11.16
C LEU A 11 -3.60 0.20 -12.09
N LYS A 12 -4.05 0.10 -13.35
CA LYS A 12 -3.65 -1.00 -14.25
C LYS A 12 -2.20 -0.89 -14.74
N GLU A 13 -1.60 0.29 -14.65
CA GLU A 13 -0.23 0.55 -15.08
C GLU A 13 0.80 0.33 -13.97
N LEU A 14 0.35 0.13 -12.73
CA LEU A 14 1.25 -0.15 -11.61
C LEU A 14 1.85 -1.56 -11.74
N PRO A 15 3.00 -1.84 -11.11
CA PRO A 15 3.52 -3.21 -11.02
C PRO A 15 2.50 -4.16 -10.38
N LEU A 16 2.46 -5.43 -10.83
CA LEU A 16 1.43 -6.39 -10.42
C LEU A 16 1.32 -6.56 -8.90
N THR A 17 2.45 -6.63 -8.20
CA THR A 17 2.46 -6.70 -6.73
C THR A 17 1.87 -5.44 -6.10
N THR A 18 2.19 -4.28 -6.65
CA THR A 18 1.66 -3.00 -6.20
C THR A 18 0.14 -2.98 -6.35
N GLN A 19 -0.38 -3.36 -7.53
CA GLN A 19 -1.81 -3.48 -7.78
C GLN A 19 -2.50 -4.39 -6.78
N TYR A 20 -1.94 -5.59 -6.59
CA TYR A 20 -2.49 -6.60 -5.71
C TYR A 20 -2.54 -6.11 -4.26
N GLN A 21 -1.42 -5.65 -3.69
CA GLN A 21 -1.39 -5.23 -2.30
C GLN A 21 -2.21 -3.96 -2.05
N LEU A 22 -2.22 -3.02 -3.01
CA LEU A 22 -3.02 -1.81 -2.92
C LEU A 22 -4.51 -2.14 -2.89
N ASN A 23 -5.01 -2.99 -3.79
CA ASN A 23 -6.42 -3.42 -3.78
C ASN A 23 -6.81 -4.07 -2.46
N ARG A 24 -5.96 -4.95 -1.92
CA ARG A 24 -6.22 -5.58 -0.62
C ARG A 24 -6.30 -4.56 0.52
N MET A 25 -5.44 -3.53 0.51
CA MET A 25 -5.51 -2.45 1.51
C MET A 25 -6.75 -1.58 1.34
N LEU A 26 -7.12 -1.21 0.10
CA LEU A 26 -8.32 -0.43 -0.20
C LEU A 26 -9.61 -1.17 0.21
N ASN A 27 -9.62 -2.50 0.09
CA ASN A 27 -10.72 -3.37 0.52
C ASN A 27 -10.71 -3.66 2.03
N GLY A 28 -9.65 -3.30 2.76
CA GLY A 28 -9.48 -3.62 4.18
C GLY A 28 -9.10 -5.08 4.47
N GLU A 29 -8.70 -5.86 3.46
CA GLU A 29 -8.29 -7.26 3.61
C GLU A 29 -6.89 -7.41 4.26
N ILE A 30 -6.07 -6.37 4.20
CA ILE A 30 -4.74 -6.35 4.81
C ILE A 30 -4.41 -4.96 5.33
N ARG A 31 -3.70 -4.92 6.47
CA ARG A 31 -3.19 -3.67 7.04
C ARG A 31 -1.86 -3.26 6.39
N PRO A 32 -1.57 -1.96 6.23
CA PRO A 32 -0.28 -1.46 5.74
C PRO A 32 0.94 -2.02 6.51
N SER A 33 0.81 -2.22 7.83
CA SER A 33 1.88 -2.79 8.67
C SER A 33 2.31 -4.20 8.23
N ALA A 34 1.37 -5.02 7.75
CA ALA A 34 1.68 -6.35 7.22
C ALA A 34 2.47 -6.25 5.90
N ILE A 35 2.17 -5.27 5.05
CA ILE A 35 2.94 -5.00 3.82
C ILE A 35 4.34 -4.49 4.14
N ARG A 36 4.50 -3.63 5.16
CA ARG A 36 5.81 -3.18 5.64
C ARG A 36 6.66 -4.37 6.15
N ARG A 37 6.03 -5.35 6.82
CA ARG A 37 6.71 -6.60 7.24
C ARG A 37 7.15 -7.43 6.04
N ASN A 38 6.28 -7.62 5.04
CA ASN A 38 6.63 -8.32 3.80
C ASN A 38 7.80 -7.63 3.09
N LYS A 39 7.78 -6.30 2.99
CA LYS A 39 8.90 -5.51 2.45
C LYS A 39 10.20 -5.79 3.20
N ALA A 40 10.19 -5.84 4.53
CA ALA A 40 11.37 -6.18 5.33
C ALA A 40 11.89 -7.61 5.02
N ASN A 41 10.98 -8.57 4.88
CA ASN A 41 11.34 -9.94 4.51
C ASN A 41 11.98 -10.03 3.11
N TYR A 42 11.44 -9.31 2.12
CA TYR A 42 12.04 -9.25 0.78
C TYR A 42 13.39 -8.54 0.77
N LYS A 43 13.58 -7.53 1.63
CA LYS A 43 14.87 -6.86 1.82
C LYS A 43 15.93 -7.84 2.32
N LEU A 44 15.58 -8.69 3.29
CA LEU A 44 16.47 -9.75 3.80
C LEU A 44 16.82 -10.79 2.73
N LYS A 45 15.90 -11.06 1.80
CA LYS A 45 16.09 -11.96 0.66
C LYS A 45 16.83 -11.32 -0.52
N GLY A 46 17.12 -10.02 -0.47
CA GLY A 46 17.77 -9.29 -1.57
C GLY A 46 16.87 -8.99 -2.77
N ASP A 47 15.55 -9.22 -2.66
CA ASP A 47 14.59 -8.99 -3.74
C ASP A 47 14.18 -7.51 -3.79
N LYS A 48 14.97 -6.73 -4.54
CA LYS A 48 14.81 -5.26 -4.63
C LYS A 48 13.49 -4.85 -5.29
N ASP A 49 13.02 -5.61 -6.27
CA ASP A 49 11.78 -5.31 -6.98
C ASP A 49 10.59 -5.45 -6.03
N LYS A 50 10.50 -6.55 -5.28
CA LYS A 50 9.44 -6.71 -4.28
C LYS A 50 9.55 -5.68 -3.15
N VAL A 51 10.74 -5.26 -2.76
CA VAL A 51 10.91 -4.17 -1.78
C VAL A 51 10.33 -2.85 -2.30
N PHE A 52 10.63 -2.50 -3.55
CA PHE A 52 10.11 -1.30 -4.20
C PHE A 52 8.59 -1.36 -4.36
N GLU A 53 8.07 -2.45 -4.94
CA GLU A 53 6.63 -2.62 -5.22
C GLU A 53 5.78 -2.58 -3.95
N ASN A 54 6.19 -3.28 -2.88
CA ASN A 54 5.48 -3.23 -1.61
C ASN A 54 5.57 -1.83 -0.95
N GLY A 55 6.71 -1.14 -1.11
CA GLY A 55 6.87 0.23 -0.62
C GLY A 55 5.96 1.21 -1.36
N LEU A 56 5.87 1.07 -2.69
CA LEU A 56 5.00 1.88 -3.53
C LEU A 56 3.53 1.67 -3.17
N ALA A 57 3.09 0.41 -2.95
CA ALA A 57 1.72 0.11 -2.55
C ALA A 57 1.32 0.85 -1.27
N VAL A 58 2.17 0.81 -0.23
CA VAL A 58 1.91 1.50 1.04
C VAL A 58 1.86 3.02 0.85
N ARG A 59 2.77 3.58 0.06
CA ARG A 59 2.78 5.04 -0.20
C ARG A 59 1.53 5.48 -0.95
N LEU A 60 1.12 4.75 -1.99
CA LEU A 60 -0.09 5.03 -2.75
C LEU A 60 -1.34 4.93 -1.87
N PHE A 61 -1.42 3.92 -1.01
CA PHE A 61 -2.53 3.80 -0.07
C PHE A 61 -2.64 5.02 0.85
N ASN A 62 -1.52 5.49 1.41
CA ASN A 62 -1.51 6.69 2.24
C ASN A 62 -1.94 7.94 1.46
N LEU A 63 -1.46 8.11 0.23
CA LEU A 63 -1.89 9.23 -0.63
C LEU A 63 -3.39 9.18 -0.95
N ILE A 64 -3.94 7.98 -1.17
CA ILE A 64 -5.39 7.81 -1.36
C ILE A 64 -6.14 8.14 -0.07
N LYS A 65 -5.64 7.74 1.10
CA LYS A 65 -6.23 8.15 2.40
C LYS A 65 -6.22 9.66 2.57
N GLU A 66 -5.09 10.31 2.29
CA GLU A 66 -4.93 11.77 2.31
C GLU A 66 -5.95 12.43 1.36
N TYR A 67 -6.09 11.94 0.13
CA TYR A 67 -7.08 12.42 -0.84
C TYR A 67 -8.53 12.31 -0.34
N ASN A 68 -8.84 11.25 0.40
CA ASN A 68 -10.17 10.99 0.95
C ASN A 68 -10.41 11.71 2.31
N ASN A 69 -9.49 12.55 2.79
CA ASN A 69 -9.51 13.16 4.13
C ASN A 69 -9.69 12.13 5.26
N VAL A 70 -9.22 10.90 5.06
CA VAL A 70 -9.25 9.86 6.09
C VAL A 70 -7.97 9.97 6.90
N GLU A 71 -8.03 10.71 8.01
CA GLU A 71 -6.91 10.82 8.95
C GLU A 71 -6.39 9.43 9.35
N SER A 72 -5.08 9.31 9.43
CA SER A 72 -4.40 8.07 9.80
C SER A 72 -4.65 7.75 11.26
N VAL A 73 -5.73 7.02 11.55
CA VAL A 73 -5.87 6.25 12.79
C VAL A 73 -4.96 5.02 12.72
N GLU A 74 -3.66 5.24 12.62
CA GLU A 74 -2.65 4.23 12.95
C GLU A 74 -1.75 4.87 14.00
N SER A 75 -2.31 4.99 15.21
CA SER A 75 -1.52 5.15 16.42
C SER A 75 -0.51 4.02 16.47
N GLU A 76 0.75 4.38 16.65
CA GLU A 76 1.87 3.50 16.92
C GLU A 76 1.54 2.63 18.14
N GLU A 77 1.03 1.41 17.93
CA GLU A 77 1.15 0.37 18.94
C GLU A 77 2.51 -0.31 18.75
N VAL A 78 3.43 0.22 19.56
CA VAL A 78 4.71 -0.31 20.10
C VAL A 78 5.08 -1.73 19.69
#